data_AF-A0A2P5LNT9-F1
#
_entry.id   AF-A0A2P5LNT9-F1
#
_cell.length_a   1.000
_cell.length_b   1.000
_cell.length_c   1.000
_cell.angle_alpha   90.00
_cell.angle_beta   90.00
_cell.angle_gamma   90.00
#
_symmetry.space_group_name_H-M   'P 1'
#
loop_
_entity.id
_entity.type
_entity.pdbx_description
1 polymer ?
#
loop_
_entity_poly.entity_id
_entity_poly.type
_entity_poly.pdbx_seq_one_letter_code
_entity_poly.pdbx_strand_id
1 'polypeptide(L)'
;SDVVSGGRVDLAGSLVRELAEETGLAASEAHASAGWTAVFDRQHVACVKRLDFDAPSHALLARVKAFIATESAPELADAHMVSSLTALSDPRLPAFMVAYLSRVLAGADEISLGAS
;
A
#
# COMPACT_ATOMS: atom_id res chain seq x y z
N SER A 1 -6.87 -16.34 -8.18
CA SER A 1 -6.25 -16.03 -9.47
C SER A 1 -6.35 -14.54 -9.67
N ASP A 2 -5.22 -13.84 -9.78
CA ASP A 2 -5.19 -12.39 -9.97
C ASP A 2 -5.49 -11.97 -11.42
N VAL A 3 -5.79 -12.96 -12.28
CA VAL A 3 -6.27 -12.76 -13.64
C VAL A 3 -7.69 -13.30 -13.73
N VAL A 4 -8.61 -12.45 -14.17
CA VAL A 4 -10.00 -12.80 -14.47
C VAL A 4 -10.17 -13.23 -15.92
N SER A 5 -11.33 -13.83 -16.22
CA SER A 5 -11.68 -14.25 -17.58
C SER A 5 -11.47 -13.10 -18.58
N GLY A 6 -10.74 -13.39 -19.66
CA GLY A 6 -10.38 -12.39 -20.66
C GLY A 6 -9.02 -11.73 -20.46
N GLY A 7 -8.17 -12.25 -19.55
CA GLY A 7 -6.76 -11.84 -19.43
C GLY A 7 -6.55 -10.50 -18.74
N ARG A 8 -7.54 -10.03 -17.95
CA ARG A 8 -7.44 -8.79 -17.17
C ARG A 8 -6.94 -9.10 -15.77
N VAL A 9 -6.10 -8.21 -15.24
CA VAL A 9 -5.61 -8.31 -13.85
C VAL A 9 -6.64 -7.70 -12.90
N ASP A 10 -7.01 -8.45 -11.86
CA ASP A 10 -7.91 -7.99 -10.80
C ASP A 10 -7.11 -7.39 -9.64
N LEU A 11 -6.66 -6.15 -9.83
CA LEU A 11 -5.90 -5.41 -8.83
C LEU A 11 -6.71 -5.17 -7.55
N ALA A 12 -8.01 -4.92 -7.66
CA ALA A 12 -8.85 -4.62 -6.51
C ALA A 12 -9.10 -5.87 -5.66
N GLY A 13 -9.40 -7.00 -6.30
CA GLY A 13 -9.57 -8.28 -5.61
C GLY A 13 -8.27 -8.75 -4.96
N SER A 14 -7.14 -8.65 -5.65
CA SER A 14 -5.81 -8.97 -5.10
C SER A 14 -5.50 -8.09 -3.88
N LEU A 15 -5.68 -6.76 -3.97
CA LEU A 15 -5.47 -5.84 -2.84
C LEU A 15 -6.31 -6.21 -1.61
N VAL A 16 -7.62 -6.45 -1.78
CA VAL A 16 -8.51 -6.77 -0.65
C VAL A 16 -8.10 -8.09 0.02
N ARG A 17 -7.74 -9.09 -0.78
CA ARG A 17 -7.33 -10.40 -0.30
C ARG A 17 -5.98 -10.35 0.41
N GLU A 18 -4.96 -9.79 -0.22
CA GLU A 18 -3.59 -9.71 0.34
C GLU A 18 -3.53 -8.85 1.60
N LEU A 19 -4.27 -7.73 1.65
CA LEU A 19 -4.34 -6.92 2.87
C LEU A 19 -4.86 -7.75 4.06
N ALA A 20 -5.89 -8.58 3.84
CA ALA A 20 -6.43 -9.44 4.89
C ALA A 20 -5.50 -10.62 5.21
N GLU A 21 -4.95 -11.28 4.20
CA GLU A 21 -4.10 -12.47 4.32
C GLU A 21 -2.74 -12.18 4.96
N GLU A 22 -2.14 -11.00 4.69
CA GLU A 22 -0.78 -10.69 5.15
C GLU A 22 -0.74 -9.80 6.39
N THR A 23 -1.79 -9.02 6.64
CA THR A 23 -1.79 -8.00 7.70
C THR A 23 -2.95 -8.14 8.69
N GLY A 24 -3.96 -8.95 8.36
CA GLY A 24 -5.18 -9.08 9.15
C GLY A 24 -6.07 -7.82 9.15
N LEU A 25 -5.76 -6.81 8.33
CA LEU A 25 -6.58 -5.61 8.14
C LEU A 25 -7.63 -5.86 7.07
N ALA A 26 -8.83 -5.29 7.23
CA ALA A 26 -9.87 -5.38 6.23
C ALA A 26 -10.00 -4.06 5.46
N ALA A 27 -10.07 -4.13 4.12
CA ALA A 27 -10.24 -2.94 3.29
C ALA A 27 -11.54 -2.17 3.61
N SER A 28 -12.56 -2.84 4.16
CA SER A 28 -13.81 -2.22 4.62
C SER A 28 -13.65 -1.33 5.86
N GLU A 29 -12.53 -1.43 6.57
CA GLU A 29 -12.19 -0.59 7.73
C GLU A 29 -11.49 0.73 7.31
N ALA A 30 -11.30 0.95 6.00
CA ALA A 30 -10.62 2.10 5.45
C ALA A 30 -11.44 2.82 4.39
N HIS A 31 -11.15 4.10 4.21
CA HIS A 31 -11.60 4.88 3.08
C HIS A 31 -10.60 4.72 1.93
N ALA A 32 -11.05 4.11 0.84
CA ALA A 32 -10.24 4.00 -0.37
C ALA A 32 -10.31 5.30 -1.18
N SER A 33 -9.15 5.84 -1.56
CA SER A 33 -9.06 6.92 -2.55
C SER A 33 -9.78 6.55 -3.86
N ALA A 34 -10.24 7.51 -4.67
CA ALA A 34 -10.98 7.21 -5.89
C ALA A 34 -10.12 6.49 -6.95
N GLY A 35 -8.87 6.93 -7.13
CA GLY A 35 -7.96 6.46 -8.18
C GLY A 35 -7.01 5.35 -7.76
N TRP A 36 -6.16 4.97 -8.71
CA TRP A 36 -4.94 4.18 -8.49
C TRP A 36 -3.75 5.02 -8.93
N THR A 37 -2.61 4.86 -8.26
CA THR A 37 -1.34 5.45 -8.70
C THR A 37 -0.49 4.38 -9.36
N ALA A 38 -0.14 4.57 -10.62
CA ALA A 38 0.82 3.71 -11.31
C ALA A 38 2.22 4.32 -11.22
N VAL A 39 3.18 3.58 -10.67
CA VAL A 39 4.59 3.96 -10.62
C VAL A 39 5.36 3.07 -11.57
N PHE A 40 6.03 3.68 -12.55
CA PHE A 40 6.84 2.98 -13.53
C PHE A 40 8.31 2.98 -13.08
N ASP A 41 8.87 1.80 -12.85
CA ASP A 41 10.29 1.59 -12.55
C ASP A 41 10.90 0.60 -13.56
N ARG A 42 11.52 1.15 -14.61
CA ARG A 42 12.12 0.40 -15.72
C ARG A 42 11.14 -0.59 -16.35
N GLN A 43 11.23 -1.87 -15.99
CA GLN A 43 10.40 -2.95 -16.53
C GLN A 43 9.22 -3.30 -15.62
N HIS A 44 9.14 -2.70 -14.43
CA HIS A 44 8.11 -2.95 -13.44
C HIS A 44 7.10 -1.81 -13.40
N VAL A 45 5.84 -2.16 -13.16
CA VAL A 45 4.76 -1.21 -12.90
C VAL A 45 4.15 -1.57 -11.55
N ALA A 46 4.28 -0.67 -10.58
CA ALA A 46 3.61 -0.79 -9.29
C ALA A 46 2.27 -0.06 -9.34
N CYS A 47 1.17 -0.78 -9.11
CA CYS A 47 -0.17 -0.21 -9.01
C CYS A 47 -0.53 -0.05 -7.54
N VAL A 48 -0.54 1.20 -7.05
CA VAL A 48 -0.74 1.52 -5.64
C VAL A 48 -2.16 2.05 -5.40
N LYS A 49 -2.85 1.50 -4.41
CA LYS A 49 -4.12 2.02 -3.89
C LYS A 49 -3.87 2.65 -2.53
N ARG A 50 -4.29 3.90 -2.34
CA ARG A 50 -4.29 4.54 -1.02
C ARG A 50 -5.56 4.13 -0.25
N LEU A 51 -5.35 3.60 0.94
CA LEU A 51 -6.36 3.29 1.95
C LEU A 51 -6.10 4.15 3.18
N ASP A 52 -7.07 4.95 3.59
CA ASP A 52 -7.00 5.81 4.76
C ASP A 52 -7.83 5.19 5.90
N PHE A 53 -7.15 4.81 6.98
CA PHE A 53 -7.78 4.25 8.18
C PHE A 53 -7.95 5.34 9.24
N ASP A 54 -9.09 5.33 9.93
CA ASP A 54 -9.33 6.26 11.06
C ASP A 54 -8.53 5.88 12.31
N ALA A 55 -8.13 4.61 12.42
CA ALA A 55 -7.32 4.13 13.53
C ALA A 55 -5.90 4.75 13.51
N PRO A 56 -5.33 5.09 14.68
CA PRO A 56 -4.00 5.67 14.73
C PRO A 56 -2.94 4.67 14.29
N SER A 57 -1.87 5.15 13.67
CA SER A 57 -0.81 4.33 13.07
C SER A 57 -0.19 3.31 14.03
N HIS A 58 0.02 3.67 15.30
CA HIS A 58 0.56 2.74 16.30
C HIS A 58 -0.37 1.56 16.60
N ALA A 59 -1.70 1.76 16.54
CA ALA A 59 -2.68 0.70 16.76
C ALA A 59 -2.73 -0.25 15.57
N LEU A 60 -2.69 0.29 14.34
CA LEU A 60 -2.56 -0.51 13.12
C LEU A 60 -1.26 -1.32 13.15
N LEU A 61 -0.13 -0.70 13.49
CA LEU A 61 1.16 -1.39 13.59
C LEU A 61 1.10 -2.56 14.57
N ALA A 62 0.52 -2.34 15.75
CA ALA A 62 0.38 -3.38 16.76
C ALA A 62 -0.49 -4.54 16.26
N ARG A 63 -1.61 -4.25 15.58
CA ARG A 63 -2.49 -5.27 15.00
C ARG A 63 -1.79 -6.09 13.92
N VAL A 64 -1.09 -5.44 12.99
CA VAL A 64 -0.33 -6.12 11.93
C VAL A 64 0.77 -7.00 12.52
N LYS A 65 1.54 -6.50 13.49
CA LYS A 65 2.59 -7.30 14.14
C LYS A 65 2.02 -8.49 14.91
N ALA A 66 0.89 -8.31 15.58
CA ALA A 66 0.20 -9.40 16.26
C ALA A 66 -0.28 -10.46 15.26
N PHE A 67 -0.81 -10.04 14.12
CA PHE A 67 -1.24 -10.94 13.04
C PHE A 67 -0.07 -11.73 12.45
N ILE A 68 1.02 -11.06 12.06
CA ILE A 68 2.24 -11.72 11.55
C ILE A 68 2.75 -12.78 12.53
N ALA A 69 2.72 -12.49 13.83
CA ALA A 69 3.17 -13.42 14.86
C ALA A 69 2.28 -14.67 15.03
N THR A 70 1.03 -14.65 14.54
CA THR A 70 0.13 -15.82 14.54
C THR A 70 0.29 -16.70 13.31
N GLU A 71 0.90 -16.18 12.24
CA GLU A 71 1.07 -16.91 10.99
C GLU A 71 2.16 -17.98 11.10
N SER A 72 1.86 -19.18 10.60
CA SER A 72 2.80 -20.30 10.65
C SER A 72 3.93 -20.18 9.63
N ALA A 73 3.69 -19.47 8.53
CA ALA A 73 4.65 -19.19 7.46
C ALA A 73 4.40 -17.78 6.91
N PRO A 74 4.73 -16.72 7.67
CA PRO A 74 4.40 -15.35 7.29
C PRO A 74 5.19 -14.92 6.04
N GLU A 75 4.49 -14.32 5.08
CA GLU A 75 5.13 -13.66 3.93
C GLU A 75 5.83 -12.35 4.34
N LEU A 76 5.23 -11.61 5.28
CA LEU A 76 5.80 -10.39 5.85
C LEU A 76 6.58 -10.70 7.14
N ALA A 77 7.86 -10.32 7.18
CA ALA A 77 8.70 -10.52 8.36
C ALA A 77 8.47 -9.46 9.46
N ASP A 78 8.08 -8.24 9.09
CA ASP A 78 7.76 -7.15 10.03
C ASP A 78 6.95 -6.05 9.30
N ALA A 79 6.44 -5.08 10.08
CA ALA A 79 5.84 -3.84 9.59
C ALA A 79 6.49 -2.63 10.27
N HIS A 80 6.59 -1.51 9.52
CA HIS A 80 7.17 -0.26 10.01
C HIS A 80 6.30 0.94 9.60
N MET A 81 6.23 1.94 10.47
CA MET A 81 5.53 3.20 10.21
C MET A 81 6.50 4.25 9.68
N VAL A 82 6.13 4.92 8.59
CA VAL A 82 6.90 5.99 7.95
C VAL A 82 6.11 7.29 8.05
N SER A 83 6.69 8.31 8.68
CA SER A 83 6.04 9.61 8.92
C SER A 83 6.87 10.82 8.53
N SER A 84 8.04 10.62 7.93
CA SER A 84 8.93 11.72 7.53
C SER A 84 9.73 11.37 6.28
N LEU A 85 10.18 12.40 5.56
CA LEU A 85 11.08 12.23 4.42
C LEU A 85 12.42 11.62 4.83
N THR A 86 12.90 11.92 6.04
CA THR A 86 14.15 11.33 6.56
C THR A 86 14.07 9.82 6.66
N ALA A 87 12.89 9.27 6.99
CA ALA A 87 12.68 7.82 7.04
C ALA A 87 12.76 7.15 5.65
N LEU A 88 12.62 7.92 4.57
CA LEU A 88 12.76 7.40 3.19
C LEU A 88 14.22 7.19 2.77
N SER A 89 15.18 7.64 3.57
CA SER A 89 16.61 7.40 3.32
C SER A 89 17.06 5.97 3.66
N ASP A 90 16.17 5.11 4.19
CA ASP A 90 16.48 3.71 4.45
C ASP A 90 16.74 2.96 3.14
N PRO A 91 17.96 2.42 2.93
CA PRO A 91 18.34 1.78 1.66
C PRO A 91 17.57 0.49 1.37
N ARG A 92 16.83 -0.04 2.35
CA ARG A 92 15.96 -1.22 2.17
C ARG A 92 14.66 -0.90 1.45
N LEU A 93 14.26 0.38 1.37
CA LEU A 93 13.05 0.79 0.68
C LEU A 93 13.23 0.70 -0.85
N PRO A 94 12.37 -0.06 -1.56
CA PRO A 94 12.38 -0.07 -3.02
C PRO A 94 12.18 1.34 -3.59
N ALA A 95 12.85 1.63 -4.71
CA ALA A 95 12.83 2.96 -5.33
C ALA A 95 11.42 3.47 -5.65
N PHE A 96 10.52 2.58 -6.09
CA PHE A 96 9.12 2.95 -6.36
C PHE A 96 8.37 3.38 -5.09
N MET A 97 8.65 2.77 -3.93
CA MET A 97 8.05 3.16 -2.66
C MET A 97 8.55 4.53 -2.23
N VAL A 98 9.86 4.79 -2.35
CA VAL A 98 10.45 6.11 -2.05
C VAL A 98 9.84 7.19 -2.92
N ALA A 99 9.71 6.94 -4.23
CA ALA A 99 9.11 7.88 -5.18
C ALA A 99 7.64 8.20 -4.84
N TYR A 100 6.85 7.17 -4.53
CA TYR A 100 5.44 7.33 -4.14
C TYR A 100 5.31 8.06 -2.80
N LEU A 101 5.97 7.58 -1.75
CA LEU A 101 5.86 8.13 -0.39
C LEU A 101 6.39 9.56 -0.29
N SER A 102 7.43 9.92 -1.05
CA SER A 102 7.92 11.31 -1.10
C SER A 102 6.83 12.27 -1.59
N ARG A 103 6.04 11.85 -2.57
CA ARG A 103 4.95 12.66 -3.12
C ARG A 103 3.78 12.78 -2.14
N VAL A 104 3.38 11.67 -1.51
CA VAL A 104 2.31 11.64 -0.51
C VAL A 104 2.67 12.50 0.70
N LEU A 105 3.89 12.37 1.24
CA LEU A 105 4.35 13.13 2.40
C LEU A 105 4.55 14.63 2.11
N ALA A 106 4.82 14.99 0.85
CA ALA A 106 4.86 16.39 0.42
C ALA A 106 3.45 17.00 0.19
N GLY A 107 2.37 16.23 0.37
CA GLY A 107 0.99 16.70 0.21
C GLY A 107 0.53 16.82 -1.24
N ALA A 108 1.20 16.17 -2.20
CA ALA A 108 0.94 16.33 -3.64
C ALA A 108 -0.07 15.31 -4.20
N ASP A 109 -1.12 15.00 -3.43
CA ASP A 109 -2.08 13.94 -3.76
C ASP A 109 -3.13 14.32 -4.82
N GLU A 110 -3.18 15.60 -5.23
CA GLU A 110 -4.00 16.04 -6.36
C GLU A 110 -3.11 16.44 -7.53
N ILE A 111 -3.02 15.58 -8.55
CA ILE A 111 -2.88 16.09 -9.91
C ILE A 111 -4.28 16.60 -10.27
N SER A 112 -4.50 17.91 -10.15
CA SER A 112 -5.63 18.54 -10.84
C SER A 112 -5.55 18.12 -12.31
N LEU A 113 -6.49 17.27 -12.74
CA LEU A 113 -6.76 17.09 -14.16
C LEU A 113 -7.18 18.47 -14.65
N GLY A 114 -6.25 19.17 -15.30
CA GLY A 114 -6.53 20.45 -15.94
C GLY A 114 -7.78 20.27 -16.78
N ALA A 115 -8.83 21.03 -16.45
CA ALA A 115 -10.00 21.16 -17.29
C ALA A 115 -9.50 21.58 -18.68
N SER A 116 -9.69 20.70 -19.66
CA SER A 116 -9.66 21.07 -21.08
C SER A 116 -11.03 21.61 -21.47
#